data_AF-A0A965RL01-F1
#
_entry.id   AF-A0A965RL01-F1
#
_cell.length_a   1.000
_cell.length_b   1.000
_cell.length_c   1.000
_cell.angle_alpha   90.00
_cell.angle_beta   90.00
_cell.angle_gamma   90.00
#
_symmetry.space_group_name_H-M   'P 1'
#
loop_
_entity.id
_entity.type
_entity.pdbx_description
1 polymer ?
#
loop_
_entity_poly.entity_id
_entity_poly.type
_entity_poly.pdbx_seq_one_letter_code
_entity_poly.pdbx_strand_id
1 'polypeptide(L)'
;MKISLDVVENNSEIIKLILDNLKDQLSTAINKTLPNITKDIKNLVKNALINEPEYASLKAGTLKAEFGISDPESVDRVVDAMTNTLEVTQTPIKITGNGLSGGFILTMIKSDDINGIIYTDIASVNDNEKGYSLPWLEWLLLKGNETIVQNYSVNYTNSPKSRSGLALMVKSNSNWRVPSNFVGTESNNWTTRAISKLDTAIVSVIQNNLENII
;
A
#
# COMPACT_ATOMS: atom_id res chain seq x y z
N MET A 1 -41.70 45.51 -40.69
CA MET A 1 -40.71 44.42 -40.66
C MET A 1 -40.95 43.64 -39.36
N LYS A 2 -41.40 42.39 -39.42
CA LYS A 2 -41.59 41.54 -38.22
C LYS A 2 -40.28 40.78 -38.00
N ILE A 3 -39.58 41.06 -36.92
CA ILE A 3 -38.42 40.27 -36.49
C ILE A 3 -38.93 39.27 -35.46
N SER A 4 -38.86 37.99 -35.80
CA SER A 4 -39.07 36.86 -34.88
C SER A 4 -37.71 36.50 -34.30
N LEU A 5 -37.60 36.48 -32.97
CA LEU A 5 -36.47 35.91 -32.25
C LEU A 5 -36.97 34.61 -31.63
N ASP A 6 -36.61 33.48 -32.24
CA ASP A 6 -36.87 32.16 -31.68
C ASP A 6 -35.68 31.77 -30.79
N VAL A 7 -35.97 31.31 -29.58
CA VAL A 7 -34.98 30.64 -28.73
C VAL A 7 -34.70 29.29 -29.38
N VAL A 8 -33.50 29.13 -29.94
CA VAL A 8 -33.17 28.00 -30.83
C VAL A 8 -32.82 26.74 -30.03
N GLU A 9 -32.24 26.87 -28.84
CA GLU A 9 -31.85 25.73 -28.00
C GLU A 9 -32.79 25.48 -26.82
N ASN A 10 -33.15 24.22 -26.59
CA ASN A 10 -33.82 23.79 -25.36
C ASN A 10 -32.82 23.81 -24.19
N ASN A 11 -33.22 24.18 -22.97
CA ASN A 11 -32.39 24.16 -21.76
C ASN A 11 -31.53 22.89 -21.60
N SER A 12 -32.03 21.74 -22.08
CA SER A 12 -31.28 20.47 -22.08
C SER A 12 -30.02 20.49 -22.95
N GLU A 13 -30.04 21.19 -24.08
CA GLU A 13 -28.90 21.35 -24.98
C GLU A 13 -27.85 22.29 -24.39
N ILE A 14 -28.30 23.38 -23.75
CA ILE A 14 -27.41 24.30 -23.01
C ILE A 14 -26.69 23.57 -21.88
N ILE A 15 -27.42 22.80 -21.07
CA ILE A 15 -26.83 21.99 -19.99
C ILE A 15 -25.81 21.01 -20.55
N LYS A 16 -26.13 20.32 -21.64
CA LYS A 16 -25.20 19.38 -22.28
C LYS A 16 -23.91 20.08 -22.74
N LEU A 17 -24.01 21.23 -23.41
CA LEU A 17 -22.86 22.01 -23.86
C LEU A 17 -21.99 22.49 -22.70
N ILE A 18 -22.60 22.93 -21.60
CA ILE A 18 -21.87 23.32 -20.37
C ILE A 18 -21.12 22.10 -19.82
N LEU A 19 -21.79 20.95 -19.69
CA LEU A 19 -21.18 19.73 -19.15
C LEU A 19 -20.06 19.18 -20.04
N ASP A 20 -20.20 19.26 -21.37
CA ASP A 20 -19.16 18.87 -22.34
C ASP A 20 -17.91 19.75 -22.17
N ASN A 21 -18.07 21.07 -22.08
CA ASN A 21 -16.93 21.97 -21.85
C ASN A 21 -16.27 21.75 -20.48
N LEU A 22 -17.06 21.58 -19.42
CA LEU A 22 -16.55 21.30 -18.08
C LEU A 22 -15.80 19.97 -18.01
N LYS A 23 -16.29 18.94 -18.71
CA LYS A 23 -15.63 17.64 -18.80
C LYS A 23 -14.22 17.76 -19.38
N ASP A 24 -14.05 18.52 -20.45
CA ASP A 24 -12.74 18.67 -21.11
C ASP A 24 -11.75 19.46 -20.24
N GLN A 25 -12.22 20.52 -19.58
CA GLN A 25 -11.42 21.28 -18.62
C GLN A 25 -11.00 20.42 -17.42
N LEU A 26 -11.94 19.68 -16.83
CA LEU A 26 -11.67 18.82 -15.68
C LEU A 26 -10.72 17.67 -16.05
N SER A 27 -10.92 17.05 -17.20
CA SER A 27 -10.02 15.98 -17.70
C SER A 27 -8.60 16.51 -17.90
N THR A 28 -8.47 17.73 -18.44
CA THR A 28 -7.16 18.39 -18.61
C THR A 28 -6.49 18.68 -17.27
N ALA A 29 -7.25 19.21 -16.30
CA ALA A 29 -6.76 19.48 -14.96
C ALA A 29 -6.28 18.20 -14.25
N ILE A 30 -7.08 17.12 -14.30
CA ILE A 30 -6.72 15.83 -13.71
C ILE A 30 -5.46 15.27 -14.37
N ASN A 31 -5.39 15.23 -15.70
CA ASN A 31 -4.21 14.72 -16.42
C ASN A 31 -2.92 15.46 -16.02
N LYS A 32 -3.02 16.78 -15.83
CA LYS A 32 -1.88 17.62 -15.44
C LYS A 32 -1.47 17.42 -13.97
N THR A 33 -2.41 17.12 -13.07
CA THR A 33 -2.12 16.87 -11.64
C THR A 33 -1.82 15.42 -11.29
N LEU A 34 -2.22 14.45 -12.13
CA LEU A 34 -2.08 13.03 -11.84
C LEU A 34 -0.67 12.61 -11.38
N PRO A 35 0.44 13.13 -11.95
CA PRO A 35 1.77 12.83 -11.44
C PRO A 35 2.01 13.30 -9.99
N ASN A 36 1.53 14.49 -9.63
CA ASN A 36 1.65 15.03 -8.27
C ASN A 36 0.74 14.29 -7.30
N ILE A 37 -0.52 14.03 -7.68
CA ILE A 37 -1.44 13.19 -6.91
C ILE A 37 -0.82 11.83 -6.62
N THR A 38 -0.23 11.19 -7.63
CA THR A 38 0.43 9.88 -7.47
C THR A 38 1.59 9.97 -6.48
N LYS A 39 2.45 10.98 -6.61
CA LYS A 39 3.59 11.21 -5.71
C LYS A 39 3.13 11.44 -4.26
N ASP A 40 2.13 12.27 -4.06
CA ASP A 40 1.63 12.62 -2.73
C ASP A 40 0.95 11.43 -2.05
N ILE A 41 0.17 10.64 -2.80
CA ILE A 41 -0.43 9.41 -2.28
C ILE A 41 0.67 8.38 -1.97
N LYS A 42 1.71 8.23 -2.81
CA LYS A 42 2.86 7.35 -2.49
C LYS A 42 3.52 7.73 -1.16
N ASN A 43 3.74 9.02 -0.92
CA ASN A 43 4.29 9.51 0.34
C ASN A 43 3.37 9.23 1.53
N LEU A 44 2.06 9.44 1.34
CA LEU A 44 1.05 9.17 2.36
C LEU A 44 1.04 7.68 2.75
N VAL A 45 1.04 6.78 1.76
CA VAL A 45 1.09 5.33 1.96
C VAL A 45 2.41 4.91 2.65
N LYS A 46 3.54 5.46 2.21
CA LYS A 46 4.86 5.21 2.85
C LYS A 46 4.83 5.55 4.34
N ASN A 47 4.32 6.74 4.67
CA ASN A 47 4.21 7.17 6.07
C ASN A 47 3.26 6.30 6.86
N ALA A 48 2.15 5.85 6.27
CA ALA A 48 1.21 4.95 6.93
C ALA A 48 1.87 3.61 7.28
N LEU A 49 2.61 3.00 6.35
CA LEU A 49 3.33 1.75 6.59
C LEU A 49 4.35 1.88 7.73
N ILE A 50 5.09 2.99 7.77
CA ILE A 50 6.09 3.29 8.81
C ILE A 50 5.45 3.47 10.19
N ASN A 51 4.23 4.00 10.25
CA ASN A 51 3.52 4.28 11.50
C ASN A 51 2.82 3.04 12.10
N GLU A 52 2.78 1.92 11.39
CA GLU A 52 2.25 0.67 11.92
C GLU A 52 3.24 0.00 12.90
N PRO A 53 2.75 -0.72 13.92
CA PRO A 53 3.59 -1.34 14.93
C PRO A 53 4.52 -2.44 14.36
N GLU A 54 4.16 -3.06 13.24
CA GLU A 54 4.98 -4.02 12.51
C GLU A 54 6.31 -3.41 12.08
N TYR A 55 6.29 -2.19 11.52
CA TYR A 55 7.51 -1.52 11.05
C TYR A 55 8.50 -1.31 12.20
N ALA A 56 8.03 -0.77 13.33
CA ALA A 56 8.86 -0.58 14.53
C ALA A 56 9.42 -1.91 15.05
N SER A 57 8.59 -2.97 15.06
CA SER A 57 8.97 -4.30 15.51
C SER A 57 9.98 -4.98 14.57
N LEU A 58 9.89 -4.72 13.26
CA LEU A 58 10.83 -5.19 12.24
C LEU A 58 12.18 -4.46 12.29
N LYS A 59 12.20 -3.16 12.64
CA LYS A 59 13.43 -2.37 12.76
C LYS A 59 14.24 -2.69 14.02
N ALA A 60 13.57 -2.94 15.14
CA ALA A 60 14.24 -3.08 16.44
C ALA A 60 13.57 -3.99 17.47
N GLY A 61 12.38 -4.53 17.21
CA GLY A 61 11.57 -5.23 18.20
C GLY A 61 11.51 -6.74 18.03
N THR A 62 10.36 -7.30 18.42
CA THR A 62 10.10 -8.74 18.43
C THR A 62 10.24 -9.35 17.04
N LEU A 63 9.66 -8.74 16.00
CA LEU A 63 9.71 -9.30 14.64
C LEU A 63 11.15 -9.36 14.11
N LYS A 64 11.98 -8.35 14.39
CA LYS A 64 13.41 -8.38 14.06
C LYS A 64 14.09 -9.58 14.70
N ALA A 65 13.86 -9.77 15.99
CA ALA A 65 14.49 -10.84 16.77
C ALA A 65 14.07 -12.23 16.23
N GLU A 66 12.77 -12.43 16.05
CA GLU A 66 12.19 -13.73 15.69
C GLU A 66 12.44 -14.13 14.24
N PHE A 67 12.27 -13.20 13.30
CA PHE A 67 12.59 -13.47 11.89
C PHE A 67 14.09 -13.50 11.62
N GLY A 68 14.91 -12.96 12.53
CA GLY A 68 16.36 -12.93 12.38
C GLY A 68 16.84 -11.87 11.39
N ILE A 69 16.16 -10.73 11.32
CA ILE A 69 16.52 -9.62 10.42
C ILE A 69 17.82 -8.97 10.93
N SER A 70 18.90 -9.20 10.20
CA SER A 70 20.25 -8.71 10.51
C SER A 70 20.45 -7.26 10.07
N ASP A 71 19.90 -6.88 8.93
CA ASP A 71 19.95 -5.55 8.35
C ASP A 71 18.58 -4.84 8.49
N PRO A 72 18.43 -3.89 9.44
CA PRO A 72 17.19 -3.13 9.59
C PRO A 72 16.84 -2.29 8.35
N GLU A 73 17.79 -1.94 7.48
CA GLU A 73 17.54 -1.14 6.27
C GLU A 73 16.83 -1.97 5.18
N SER A 74 16.84 -3.31 5.29
CA SER A 74 16.00 -4.16 4.45
C SER A 74 14.51 -3.85 4.60
N VAL A 75 14.07 -3.44 5.80
CA VAL A 75 12.68 -3.07 6.09
C VAL A 75 12.28 -1.80 5.33
N ASP A 76 13.15 -0.79 5.28
CA ASP A 76 12.90 0.43 4.52
C ASP A 76 12.82 0.16 3.02
N ARG A 77 13.73 -0.70 2.52
CA ARG A 77 13.70 -1.15 1.12
C ARG A 77 12.43 -1.91 0.78
N VAL A 78 11.87 -2.68 1.71
CA VAL A 78 10.57 -3.34 1.53
C VAL A 78 9.44 -2.31 1.48
N VAL A 79 9.42 -1.32 2.36
CA VAL A 79 8.42 -0.22 2.31
C VAL A 79 8.50 0.54 0.98
N ASP A 80 9.71 0.83 0.51
CA ASP A 80 9.94 1.48 -0.78
C ASP A 80 9.47 0.60 -1.94
N ALA A 81 9.80 -0.70 -1.93
CA ALA A 81 9.33 -1.64 -2.94
C ALA A 81 7.80 -1.71 -2.99
N MET A 82 7.13 -1.84 -1.83
CA MET A 82 5.68 -1.86 -1.72
C MET A 82 5.04 -0.58 -2.27
N THR A 83 5.52 0.59 -1.83
CA THR A 83 4.97 1.89 -2.23
C THR A 83 5.22 2.18 -3.72
N ASN A 84 6.28 1.64 -4.30
CA ASN A 84 6.55 1.76 -5.72
C ASN A 84 5.52 1.02 -6.59
N THR A 85 4.88 -0.03 -6.07
CA THR A 85 3.79 -0.74 -6.78
C THR A 85 2.48 0.04 -6.83
N LEU A 86 2.36 1.15 -6.09
CA LEU A 86 1.16 1.97 -6.14
C LEU A 86 0.99 2.59 -7.53
N GLU A 87 -0.12 2.24 -8.17
CA GLU A 87 -0.62 2.80 -9.41
C GLU A 87 -1.89 3.61 -9.11
N VAL A 88 -1.92 4.86 -9.56
CA VAL A 88 -3.12 5.71 -9.50
C VAL A 88 -3.62 5.91 -10.92
N THR A 89 -4.79 5.37 -11.20
CA THR A 89 -5.43 5.48 -12.53
C THR A 89 -6.69 6.30 -12.41
N GLN A 90 -6.94 7.17 -13.38
CA GLN A 90 -8.21 7.88 -13.48
C GLN A 90 -9.24 7.04 -14.24
N THR A 91 -10.48 7.13 -13.82
CA THR A 91 -11.62 6.65 -14.61
C THR A 91 -12.12 7.77 -15.51
N PRO A 92 -12.46 7.49 -16.78
CA PRO A 92 -12.90 8.51 -17.71
C PRO A 92 -14.11 9.29 -17.18
N ILE A 93 -14.06 10.61 -17.28
CA ILE A 93 -15.19 11.47 -16.89
C ILE A 93 -16.32 11.30 -17.91
N LYS A 94 -17.50 10.99 -17.40
CA LYS A 94 -18.74 10.80 -18.17
C LYS A 94 -19.77 11.83 -17.78
N ILE A 95 -20.53 12.29 -18.76
CA ILE A 95 -21.75 13.05 -18.52
C ILE A 95 -22.85 12.07 -18.16
N THR A 96 -23.51 12.36 -17.05
CA THR A 96 -24.67 11.63 -16.55
C THR A 96 -25.85 12.59 -16.46
N GLY A 97 -27.07 12.07 -16.28
CA GLY A 97 -28.25 12.92 -16.12
C GLY A 97 -28.16 13.91 -14.95
N ASN A 98 -27.26 13.66 -13.98
CA ASN A 98 -27.07 14.49 -12.79
C ASN A 98 -25.74 15.27 -12.78
N GLY A 99 -25.03 15.36 -13.91
CA GLY A 99 -23.75 16.09 -14.02
C GLY A 99 -22.58 15.21 -14.44
N LEU A 100 -21.38 15.51 -13.95
CA LEU A 100 -20.16 14.76 -14.28
C LEU A 100 -19.88 13.65 -13.27
N SER A 101 -19.48 12.48 -13.77
CA SER A 101 -19.06 11.34 -12.95
C SER A 101 -17.71 10.82 -13.43
N GLY A 102 -16.84 10.53 -12.49
CA GLY A 102 -15.49 9.98 -12.68
C GLY A 102 -14.92 9.62 -11.32
N GLY A 103 -13.62 9.39 -11.26
CA GLY A 103 -12.96 8.96 -10.03
C GLY A 103 -11.58 8.40 -10.27
N PHE A 104 -10.94 7.97 -9.19
CA PHE A 104 -9.60 7.39 -9.20
C PHE A 104 -9.67 5.95 -8.71
N ILE A 105 -8.90 5.07 -9.35
CA ILE A 105 -8.65 3.72 -8.89
C ILE A 105 -7.20 3.68 -8.44
N LEU A 106 -7.02 3.37 -7.16
CA LEU A 106 -5.72 3.15 -6.55
C LEU A 106 -5.50 1.65 -6.45
N THR A 107 -4.43 1.17 -7.05
CA THR A 107 -4.04 -0.24 -7.00
C THR A 107 -2.65 -0.33 -6.39
N MET A 108 -2.48 -1.18 -5.38
CA MET A 108 -1.21 -1.39 -4.71
C MET A 108 -1.06 -2.87 -4.41
N ILE A 109 0.14 -3.43 -4.61
CA ILE A 109 0.45 -4.85 -4.39
C ILE A 109 -0.62 -5.74 -5.05
N LYS A 110 -0.53 -5.89 -6.37
CA LYS A 110 -1.49 -6.73 -7.11
C LYS A 110 -1.37 -8.17 -6.59
N SER A 111 -2.50 -8.85 -6.39
CA SER A 111 -2.55 -10.20 -5.80
C SER A 111 -1.77 -11.24 -6.62
N ASP A 112 -1.57 -11.00 -7.92
CA ASP A 112 -0.78 -11.80 -8.84
C ASP A 112 0.72 -11.46 -8.85
N ASP A 113 1.11 -10.29 -8.31
CA ASP A 113 2.49 -9.77 -8.26
C ASP A 113 3.01 -9.55 -6.83
N ILE A 114 2.30 -10.05 -5.81
CA ILE A 114 2.84 -10.20 -4.45
C ILE A 114 4.22 -10.88 -4.52
N ASN A 115 4.34 -11.87 -5.41
CA ASN A 115 5.55 -12.65 -5.70
C ASN A 115 6.77 -11.78 -6.06
N GLY A 116 6.55 -10.64 -6.76
CA GLY A 116 7.60 -9.72 -7.16
C GLY A 116 8.27 -9.00 -5.99
N ILE A 117 7.62 -8.93 -4.82
CA ILE A 117 8.17 -8.32 -3.59
C ILE A 117 8.52 -9.40 -2.56
N ILE A 118 7.65 -10.39 -2.30
CA ILE A 118 7.83 -11.34 -1.20
C ILE A 118 8.97 -12.35 -1.40
N TYR A 119 9.38 -12.61 -2.65
CA TYR A 119 10.47 -13.53 -2.97
C TYR A 119 11.78 -12.82 -3.33
N THR A 120 11.88 -11.53 -3.06
CA THR A 120 13.13 -10.79 -3.21
C THR A 120 14.07 -11.06 -2.04
N ASP A 121 15.37 -10.86 -2.26
CA ASP A 121 16.39 -11.00 -1.20
C ASP A 121 16.16 -10.04 -0.01
N ILE A 122 15.42 -8.94 -0.21
CA ILE A 122 15.07 -8.00 0.86
C ILE A 122 13.88 -8.47 1.71
N ALA A 123 13.07 -9.40 1.19
CA ALA A 123 11.89 -9.97 1.85
C ALA A 123 12.15 -11.35 2.46
N SER A 124 13.41 -11.80 2.43
CA SER A 124 13.84 -13.07 2.98
C SER A 124 15.12 -12.93 3.84
N VAL A 125 15.33 -13.88 4.74
CA VAL A 125 16.58 -14.02 5.49
C VAL A 125 17.22 -15.35 5.11
N ASN A 126 18.36 -15.29 4.45
CA ASN A 126 19.12 -16.47 4.05
C ASN A 126 19.97 -17.01 5.21
N ASP A 127 19.84 -18.31 5.49
CA ASP A 127 20.69 -19.05 6.41
C ASP A 127 21.83 -19.70 5.60
N ASN A 128 23.01 -19.07 5.66
CA ASN A 128 24.20 -19.54 4.93
C ASN A 128 24.80 -20.83 5.52
N GLU A 129 24.44 -21.20 6.76
CA GLU A 129 24.96 -22.42 7.39
C GLU A 129 24.13 -23.65 6.99
N LYS A 130 22.82 -23.49 6.89
CA LYS A 130 21.87 -24.58 6.62
C LYS A 130 21.27 -24.56 5.22
N GLY A 131 21.52 -23.51 4.44
CA GLY A 131 21.13 -23.40 3.03
C GLY A 131 19.63 -23.21 2.79
N TYR A 132 18.88 -22.69 3.76
CA TYR A 132 17.45 -22.36 3.58
C TYR A 132 17.22 -20.85 3.63
N SER A 133 16.20 -20.40 2.91
CA SER A 133 15.74 -19.01 2.90
C SER A 133 14.45 -18.90 3.71
N LEU A 134 14.37 -17.90 4.59
CA LEU A 134 13.22 -17.63 5.44
C LEU A 134 12.42 -16.46 4.86
N PRO A 135 11.25 -16.67 4.24
CA PRO A 135 10.47 -15.62 3.60
C PRO A 135 9.63 -14.86 4.64
N TRP A 136 10.29 -14.03 5.45
CA TRP A 136 9.66 -13.37 6.61
C TRP A 136 8.48 -12.49 6.21
N LEU A 137 8.53 -11.86 5.04
CA LEU A 137 7.46 -10.96 4.60
C LEU A 137 6.19 -11.74 4.24
N GLU A 138 6.32 -12.88 3.55
CA GLU A 138 5.19 -13.77 3.27
C GLU A 138 4.55 -14.25 4.58
N TRP A 139 5.38 -14.63 5.55
CA TRP A 139 4.91 -15.08 6.86
C TRP A 139 4.13 -14.00 7.60
N LEU A 140 4.66 -12.78 7.60
CA LEU A 140 4.03 -11.64 8.26
C LEU A 140 2.69 -11.27 7.60
N LEU A 141 2.60 -11.33 6.27
CA LEU A 141 1.44 -10.83 5.55
C LEU A 141 0.32 -11.86 5.37
N LEU A 142 0.66 -13.16 5.25
CA LEU A 142 -0.29 -14.14 4.70
C LEU A 142 -0.50 -15.40 5.56
N LYS A 143 0.45 -15.80 6.42
CA LYS A 143 0.40 -17.10 7.11
C LYS A 143 -0.56 -17.15 8.29
N GLY A 144 -1.23 -16.05 8.63
CA GLY A 144 -2.23 -16.06 9.70
C GLY A 144 -1.65 -16.58 11.02
N ASN A 145 -2.42 -17.43 11.69
CA ASN A 145 -2.04 -18.06 12.95
C ASN A 145 -1.41 -19.47 12.77
N GLU A 146 -0.96 -19.79 11.55
CA GLU A 146 -0.38 -21.09 11.24
C GLU A 146 0.90 -21.34 12.04
N THR A 147 1.11 -22.60 12.41
CA THR A 147 2.41 -23.02 12.94
C THR A 147 3.40 -23.11 11.80
N ILE A 148 4.44 -22.30 11.86
CA ILE A 148 5.44 -22.20 10.79
C ILE A 148 6.66 -23.07 11.10
N VAL A 149 7.12 -23.07 12.36
CA VAL A 149 8.27 -23.88 12.79
C VAL A 149 7.84 -24.79 13.94
N GLN A 150 7.92 -26.10 13.72
CA GLN A 150 7.50 -27.10 14.69
C GLN A 150 8.64 -27.51 15.63
N ASN A 151 8.34 -27.71 16.92
CA ASN A 151 9.31 -28.15 17.94
C ASN A 151 10.49 -27.19 18.13
N TYR A 152 10.25 -25.89 17.94
CA TYR A 152 11.19 -24.83 18.26
C TYR A 152 10.47 -23.66 18.93
N SER A 153 11.21 -22.95 19.77
CA SER A 153 10.80 -21.70 20.39
C SER A 153 11.92 -20.67 20.30
N VAL A 154 11.52 -19.41 20.32
CA VAL A 154 12.44 -18.28 20.35
C VAL A 154 12.99 -18.14 21.77
N ASN A 155 14.31 -18.12 21.88
CA ASN A 155 15.02 -17.75 23.10
C ASN A 155 15.66 -16.37 22.89
N TYR A 156 15.14 -15.34 23.57
CA TYR A 156 15.69 -14.00 23.49
C TYR A 156 16.99 -13.92 24.28
N THR A 157 18.09 -13.85 23.55
CA THR A 157 19.43 -13.79 24.10
C THR A 157 20.33 -13.02 23.13
N ASN A 158 21.21 -12.20 23.69
CA ASN A 158 22.25 -11.57 22.91
C ASN A 158 23.31 -12.63 22.58
N SER A 159 23.43 -12.99 21.31
CA SER A 159 24.38 -14.02 20.87
C SER A 159 24.99 -13.67 19.52
N PRO A 160 26.32 -13.79 19.36
CA PRO A 160 26.96 -13.68 18.04
C PRO A 160 26.51 -14.74 17.03
N LYS A 161 25.89 -15.83 17.51
CA LYS A 161 25.30 -16.88 16.66
C LYS A 161 23.90 -16.53 16.14
N SER A 162 23.31 -15.43 16.62
CA SER A 162 22.00 -14.96 16.17
C SER A 162 22.15 -14.13 14.91
N ARG A 163 21.29 -14.38 13.92
CA ARG A 163 21.23 -13.57 12.69
C ARG A 163 20.96 -12.09 12.98
N SER A 164 20.00 -11.81 13.86
CA SER A 164 19.66 -10.44 14.28
C SER A 164 20.48 -9.93 15.46
N GLY A 165 21.22 -10.82 16.14
CA GLY A 165 21.89 -10.54 17.41
C GLY A 165 20.98 -10.59 18.64
N LEU A 166 19.66 -10.77 18.48
CA LEU A 166 18.66 -10.56 19.55
C LEU A 166 17.99 -11.85 20.05
N ALA A 167 17.94 -12.90 19.23
CA ALA A 167 17.32 -14.16 19.64
C ALA A 167 17.86 -15.37 18.87
N LEU A 168 17.72 -16.54 19.47
CA LEU A 168 18.03 -17.82 18.85
C LEU A 168 16.78 -18.69 18.80
N MET A 169 16.59 -19.38 17.69
CA MET A 169 15.57 -20.42 17.58
C MET A 169 16.14 -21.71 18.18
N VAL A 170 15.56 -22.19 19.28
CA VAL A 170 16.05 -23.36 20.03
C VAL A 170 15.02 -24.48 20.01
N LYS A 171 15.50 -25.73 19.93
CA LYS A 171 14.62 -26.91 19.94
C LYS A 171 13.84 -26.96 21.26
N SER A 172 12.54 -27.17 21.17
CA SER A 172 11.64 -27.27 22.33
C SER A 172 10.43 -28.14 22.00
N ASN A 173 9.53 -28.35 22.95
CA ASN A 173 8.25 -29.03 22.71
C ASN A 173 7.15 -28.06 22.24
N SER A 174 7.52 -26.82 21.95
CA SER A 174 6.62 -25.77 21.50
C SER A 174 6.76 -25.54 20.00
N ASN A 175 5.75 -24.91 19.42
CA ASN A 175 5.74 -24.51 18.03
C ASN A 175 5.83 -22.99 17.93
N TRP A 176 6.55 -22.51 16.93
CA TRP A 176 6.64 -21.09 16.62
C TRP A 176 5.71 -20.70 15.46
N ARG A 177 5.12 -19.52 15.62
CA ARG A 177 4.24 -18.82 14.68
C ARG A 177 4.48 -17.33 14.83
N VAL A 178 4.02 -16.52 13.87
CA VAL A 178 4.07 -15.06 13.97
C VAL A 178 3.35 -14.62 15.26
N PRO A 179 3.92 -13.70 16.07
CA PRO A 179 3.27 -13.21 17.28
C PRO A 179 1.86 -12.68 16.98
N SER A 180 0.90 -13.01 17.85
CA SER A 180 -0.54 -12.81 17.60
C SER A 180 -0.93 -11.36 17.27
N ASN A 181 -0.18 -10.39 17.78
CA ASN A 181 -0.40 -8.96 17.55
C ASN A 181 0.07 -8.48 16.17
N PHE A 182 0.83 -9.29 15.43
CA PHE A 182 1.35 -8.94 14.10
C PHE A 182 0.83 -9.86 13.00
N VAL A 183 -0.01 -10.84 13.33
CA VAL A 183 -0.55 -11.81 12.38
C VAL A 183 -1.20 -11.11 11.19
N GLY A 184 -0.81 -11.53 9.99
CA GLY A 184 -1.37 -11.07 8.73
C GLY A 184 -2.09 -12.18 7.98
N THR A 185 -3.19 -11.80 7.35
CA THR A 185 -3.96 -12.57 6.37
C THR A 185 -4.16 -11.72 5.12
N GLU A 186 -4.65 -12.30 4.03
CA GLU A 186 -4.94 -11.57 2.79
C GLU A 186 -5.81 -10.32 3.01
N SER A 187 -6.81 -10.39 3.91
CA SER A 187 -7.73 -9.28 4.18
C SER A 187 -7.33 -8.38 5.35
N ASN A 188 -6.35 -8.78 6.16
CA ASN A 188 -5.93 -8.02 7.34
C ASN A 188 -4.47 -8.33 7.69
N ASN A 189 -3.57 -7.44 7.32
CA ASN A 189 -2.13 -7.52 7.45
C ASN A 189 -1.55 -6.11 7.57
N TRP A 190 -0.22 -6.00 7.68
CA TRP A 190 0.48 -4.72 7.80
C TRP A 190 0.06 -3.68 6.74
N THR A 191 -0.08 -4.10 5.48
CA THR A 191 -0.37 -3.17 4.38
C THR A 191 -1.83 -2.74 4.36
N THR A 192 -2.76 -3.68 4.48
CA THR A 192 -4.20 -3.38 4.54
C THR A 192 -4.56 -2.53 5.75
N ARG A 193 -3.95 -2.79 6.92
CA ARG A 193 -4.10 -1.96 8.13
C ARG A 193 -3.64 -0.52 7.91
N ALA A 194 -2.46 -0.34 7.32
CA ALA A 194 -1.93 0.98 7.00
C ALA A 194 -2.85 1.77 6.05
N ILE A 195 -3.29 1.13 4.96
CA ILE A 195 -4.07 1.79 3.91
C ILE A 195 -5.48 2.14 4.38
N SER A 196 -6.12 1.28 5.19
CA SER A 196 -7.49 1.48 5.68
C SER A 196 -7.70 2.79 6.47
N LYS A 197 -6.61 3.44 6.91
CA LYS A 197 -6.64 4.69 7.68
C LYS A 197 -6.53 5.93 6.79
N LEU A 198 -6.35 5.76 5.48
CA LEU A 198 -5.96 6.85 4.57
C LEU A 198 -7.09 7.46 3.75
N ASP A 199 -8.30 6.90 3.78
CA ASP A 199 -9.41 7.30 2.91
C ASP A 199 -9.62 8.82 2.86
N THR A 200 -9.75 9.48 4.01
CA THR A 200 -9.94 10.94 4.09
C THR A 200 -8.72 11.70 3.58
N ALA A 201 -7.51 11.24 3.92
CA ALA A 201 -6.28 11.92 3.52
C ALA A 201 -6.03 11.81 2.00
N ILE A 202 -6.38 10.69 1.37
CA ILE A 202 -6.32 10.51 -0.08
C ILE A 202 -7.26 11.48 -0.78
N VAL A 203 -8.50 11.61 -0.29
CA VAL A 203 -9.47 12.56 -0.85
C VAL A 203 -8.94 13.99 -0.75
N SER A 204 -8.39 14.38 0.39
CA SER A 204 -7.79 15.71 0.57
C SER A 204 -6.61 15.96 -0.36
N VAL A 205 -5.74 14.97 -0.58
CA VAL A 205 -4.61 15.08 -1.52
C VAL A 205 -5.12 15.34 -2.94
N ILE A 206 -6.14 14.60 -3.38
CA ILE A 206 -6.74 14.77 -4.71
C ILE A 206 -7.36 16.16 -4.85
N GLN A 207 -8.18 16.59 -3.88
CA GLN A 207 -8.85 17.89 -3.90
C GLN A 207 -7.85 19.04 -3.96
N ASN A 208 -6.88 19.06 -3.05
CA ASN A 208 -5.86 20.11 -2.99
C ASN A 208 -5.06 20.21 -4.29
N ASN A 209 -4.71 19.07 -4.90
CA ASN A 209 -3.99 19.08 -6.16
C ASN A 209 -4.83 19.67 -7.30
N LEU A 210 -6.12 19.33 -7.38
CA LEU A 210 -7.02 19.85 -8.42
C LEU A 210 -7.31 21.35 -8.25
N GLU A 211 -7.51 21.82 -7.02
CA GLU A 211 -7.76 23.23 -6.73
C GLU A 211 -6.57 24.13 -7.06
N ASN A 212 -5.33 23.66 -6.83
CA ASN A 212 -4.12 24.43 -7.10
C ASN A 212 -3.75 24.55 -8.59
N ILE A 213 -4.50 23.92 -9.50
CA ILE A 213 -4.29 24.02 -10.95
C ILE A 213 -5.13 25.12 -11.61
N ILE A 214 -6.27 25.49 -10.99
CA ILE A 214 -7.27 26.43 -11.50
C ILE A 214 -6.89 27.85 -11.06
#